data_AF-A0A0C3H228-F1
#
_entry.id   AF-A0A0C3H228-F1
#
_cell.length_a   1.000
_cell.length_b   1.000
_cell.length_c   1.000
_cell.angle_alpha   90.00
_cell.angle_beta   90.00
_cell.angle_gamma   90.00
#
_symmetry.space_group_name_H-M   'P 1'
#
loop_
_entity.id
_entity.type
_entity.pdbx_description
1 polymer ?
#
loop_
_entity_poly.entity_id
_entity_poly.type
_entity_poly.pdbx_seq_one_letter_code
_entity_poly.pdbx_strand_id
1 'polypeptide(L)'
;MLRSILYDILYQHEGFFYVFQSEYRRQAALQEHSRGDVVKWHYNSLKRVLLSLCDYSPAERLYLIIDAVDESNDKDRREILELLFSLCLKTKHCVVKVFVASRPVGTLESRIDELSFIRLQDQTQLDISRFASDFLKRLKFTGFLDKAIKYIVDNAQGVFLWVKLVGEELVTYYEEGRAENDVFNFLKSLPTELENFYEHMLHKMGRNRADLQTGVKMFRFVLFAYRPLTTSELLHALGIPDNPDTEFVASDEYFHECIPRERRITLCGGNFLEIRQHLGTSRVQVMHQTVREFFLRNNECVASSDFRVSKKDAHICISITCIRYLILCAADMKKMHSGIKSWTWKNFEGFAQYLNDRPLASYALSYLKAHIDGCCGDTAVLRLT
;
A
#
# COMPACT_ATOMS: atom_id res chain seq x y z
N MET A 1 5.56 1.91 -14.21
CA MET A 1 6.71 2.84 -14.28
C MET A 1 6.90 3.52 -15.64
N LEU A 2 7.31 2.84 -16.72
CA LEU A 2 7.68 3.51 -17.99
C LEU A 2 6.58 4.43 -18.56
N ARG A 3 5.32 4.03 -18.44
CA ARG A 3 4.17 4.87 -18.84
C ARG A 3 4.09 6.17 -18.03
N SER A 4 4.37 6.10 -16.73
CA SER A 4 4.38 7.28 -15.85
C SER A 4 5.52 8.22 -16.21
N ILE A 5 6.73 7.69 -16.45
CA ILE A 5 7.87 8.50 -16.92
C ILE A 5 7.51 9.22 -18.22
N LEU A 6 6.93 8.51 -19.20
CA LEU A 6 6.50 9.11 -20.46
C LEU A 6 5.44 10.21 -20.23
N TYR A 7 4.48 9.96 -19.34
CA TYR A 7 3.45 10.93 -18.98
C TYR A 7 4.05 12.20 -18.36
N ASP A 8 4.97 12.05 -17.39
CA ASP A 8 5.60 13.17 -16.69
C ASP A 8 6.46 14.03 -17.62
N ILE A 9 7.12 13.38 -18.59
CA ILE A 9 7.88 14.07 -19.65
C ILE A 9 6.93 14.85 -20.55
N LEU A 10 5.83 14.24 -21.00
CA LEU A 10 4.85 14.91 -21.86
C LEU A 10 4.16 16.07 -21.17
N TYR A 11 3.86 15.93 -19.89
CA TYR A 11 3.23 16.97 -19.08
C TYR A 11 4.10 18.23 -19.01
N GLN A 12 5.42 18.08 -19.05
CA GLN A 12 6.37 19.20 -19.03
C GLN A 12 6.81 19.63 -20.45
N HIS A 13 6.83 18.71 -21.40
CA HIS A 13 7.34 18.89 -22.76
C HIS A 13 6.43 18.22 -23.80
N GLU A 14 5.27 18.84 -24.06
CA GLU A 14 4.29 18.32 -25.02
C GLU A 14 4.87 18.09 -26.42
N GLY A 15 5.87 18.88 -26.82
CA GLY A 15 6.56 18.75 -28.10
C GLY A 15 7.17 17.36 -28.34
N PHE A 16 7.47 16.62 -27.27
CA PHE A 16 7.97 15.25 -27.39
C PHE A 16 6.95 14.31 -28.06
N PHE A 17 5.65 14.63 -27.97
CA PHE A 17 4.61 13.85 -28.63
C PHE A 17 4.81 13.73 -30.14
N TYR A 18 5.33 14.78 -30.80
CA TYR A 18 5.57 14.76 -32.25
C TYR A 18 6.62 13.72 -32.66
N VAL A 19 7.52 13.32 -31.76
CA VAL A 19 8.55 12.30 -32.01
C VAL A 19 7.94 10.90 -32.11
N PHE A 20 6.92 10.60 -31.31
CA PHE A 20 6.35 9.25 -31.23
C PHE A 20 4.86 9.15 -31.60
N GLN A 21 4.25 10.21 -32.13
CA GLN A 21 2.84 10.22 -32.56
C GLN A 21 2.47 9.07 -33.50
N SER A 22 3.41 8.64 -34.36
CA SER A 22 3.22 7.50 -35.28
C SER A 22 3.06 6.18 -34.52
N GLU A 23 3.90 5.96 -33.51
CA GLU A 23 3.81 4.81 -32.63
C GLU A 23 2.53 4.85 -31.79
N TYR A 24 2.13 6.02 -31.28
CA TYR A 24 0.84 6.19 -30.58
C TYR A 24 -0.35 5.79 -31.47
N ARG A 25 -0.41 6.30 -32.70
CA ARG A 25 -1.47 5.94 -33.67
C ARG A 25 -1.46 4.46 -33.99
N ARG A 26 -0.28 3.84 -34.14
CA ARG A 26 -0.14 2.40 -34.37
C ARG A 26 -0.73 1.57 -33.22
N GLN A 27 -0.47 1.98 -31.97
CA GLN A 27 -1.01 1.31 -30.78
C GLN A 27 -2.53 1.49 -30.67
N ALA A 28 -3.04 2.69 -31.00
CA ALA A 28 -4.47 2.96 -31.01
C ALA A 28 -5.21 2.14 -32.08
N ALA A 29 -4.66 2.03 -33.28
CA ALA A 29 -5.24 1.24 -34.38
C ALA A 29 -5.33 -0.26 -34.06
N LEU A 30 -4.37 -0.81 -33.31
CA LEU A 30 -4.43 -2.20 -32.83
C LEU A 30 -5.59 -2.46 -31.85
N GLN A 31 -6.30 -1.42 -31.41
CA GLN A 31 -7.28 -1.48 -30.32
C GLN A 31 -8.68 -1.03 -30.74
N GLU A 32 -8.94 -0.85 -32.04
CA GLU A 32 -10.20 -0.30 -32.61
C GLU A 32 -11.50 -0.99 -32.14
N HIS A 33 -11.44 -2.19 -31.54
CA HIS A 33 -12.61 -2.88 -30.99
C HIS A 33 -12.90 -2.55 -29.50
N SER A 34 -12.06 -1.74 -28.85
CA SER A 34 -12.23 -1.33 -27.45
C SER A 34 -12.90 0.04 -27.39
N ARG A 35 -14.23 0.06 -27.21
CA ARG A 35 -14.97 1.32 -27.00
C ARG A 35 -14.53 1.98 -25.69
N GLY A 36 -13.88 3.14 -25.78
CA GLY A 36 -13.74 4.10 -24.69
C GLY A 36 -12.43 4.00 -23.88
N ASP A 37 -11.58 4.99 -24.14
CA ASP A 37 -10.56 5.59 -23.28
C ASP A 37 -9.33 4.77 -22.82
N VAL A 38 -8.17 5.29 -23.25
CA VAL A 38 -6.78 4.92 -22.92
C VAL A 38 -6.15 3.83 -23.81
N VAL A 39 -5.20 4.27 -24.65
CA VAL A 39 -4.31 3.39 -25.43
C VAL A 39 -3.52 2.47 -24.49
N LYS A 40 -3.70 1.16 -24.62
CA LYS A 40 -2.88 0.16 -23.92
C LYS A 40 -1.50 0.09 -24.58
N TRP A 41 -0.46 0.37 -23.81
CA TRP A 41 0.89 0.38 -24.33
C TRP A 41 1.57 -0.98 -24.17
N HIS A 42 2.11 -1.51 -25.27
CA HIS A 42 3.06 -2.62 -25.17
C HIS A 42 4.39 -2.16 -24.54
N TYR A 43 4.93 -2.96 -23.63
CA TYR A 43 6.17 -2.64 -22.89
C TYR A 43 7.36 -2.28 -23.80
N ASN A 44 7.64 -3.09 -24.83
CA ASN A 44 8.69 -2.82 -25.80
C ASN A 44 8.48 -1.51 -26.59
N SER A 45 7.23 -1.08 -26.73
CA SER A 45 6.90 0.16 -27.42
C SER A 45 7.24 1.37 -26.54
N LEU A 46 6.90 1.32 -25.25
CA LEU A 46 7.30 2.35 -24.28
C LEU A 46 8.83 2.50 -24.21
N LYS A 47 9.58 1.40 -24.21
CA LYS A 47 11.05 1.44 -24.23
C LYS A 47 11.57 2.17 -25.47
N ARG A 48 11.06 1.83 -26.66
CA ARG A 48 11.46 2.49 -27.92
C ARG A 48 11.13 3.98 -27.92
N VAL A 49 9.94 4.34 -27.43
CA VAL A 49 9.53 5.75 -27.31
C VAL A 49 10.48 6.48 -26.37
N LEU A 50 10.74 5.97 -25.17
CA LEU A 50 11.67 6.61 -24.24
C LEU A 50 13.09 6.71 -24.83
N LEU A 51 13.60 5.67 -25.52
CA LEU A 51 14.91 5.74 -26.20
C LEU A 51 15.00 6.83 -27.27
N SER A 52 13.88 7.23 -27.89
CA SER A 52 13.89 8.34 -28.84
C SER A 52 14.23 9.70 -28.21
N LEU A 53 14.20 9.79 -26.87
CA LEU A 53 14.73 10.96 -26.14
C LEU A 53 16.21 11.19 -26.41
N CYS A 54 16.98 10.16 -26.75
CA CYS A 54 18.41 10.30 -27.05
C CYS A 54 18.66 11.24 -28.25
N ASP A 55 17.73 11.26 -29.20
CA ASP A 55 17.80 12.06 -30.43
C ASP A 55 16.89 13.30 -30.40
N TYR A 56 16.18 13.53 -29.28
CA TYR A 56 15.28 14.66 -29.08
C TYR A 56 15.88 15.68 -28.10
N SER A 57 15.68 16.97 -28.36
CA SER A 57 16.12 18.05 -27.45
C SER A 57 14.90 18.72 -26.80
N PRO A 58 14.40 18.20 -25.66
CA PRO A 58 13.27 18.81 -24.94
C PRO A 58 13.65 20.13 -24.25
N ALA A 59 14.91 20.24 -23.82
CA ALA A 59 15.49 21.30 -23.00
C ALA A 59 17.03 21.12 -22.95
N GLU A 60 17.77 22.07 -22.38
CA GLU A 60 19.23 21.92 -22.14
C GLU A 60 19.57 20.77 -21.17
N ARG A 61 18.66 20.45 -20.23
CA ARG A 61 18.84 19.43 -19.19
C ARG A 61 17.54 18.70 -18.88
N LEU A 62 17.61 17.39 -18.71
CA LEU A 62 16.52 16.52 -18.29
C LEU A 62 16.93 15.78 -17.01
N TYR A 63 16.12 15.91 -15.95
CA TYR A 63 16.33 15.21 -14.69
C TYR A 63 15.24 14.17 -14.50
N LEU A 64 15.63 12.91 -14.32
CA LEU A 64 14.70 11.82 -13.99
C LEU A 64 14.99 11.37 -12.57
N ILE A 65 14.03 11.59 -11.67
CA ILE A 65 14.08 11.12 -10.28
C ILE A 65 13.13 9.94 -10.19
N ILE A 66 13.68 8.76 -9.96
CA ILE A 66 12.91 7.51 -9.99
C ILE A 66 13.00 6.88 -8.62
N ASP A 67 11.84 6.78 -7.97
CA ASP A 67 11.71 6.16 -6.66
C ASP A 67 11.33 4.67 -6.77
N ALA A 68 11.81 3.88 -5.82
CA ALA A 68 11.52 2.46 -5.62
C ALA A 68 11.65 1.57 -6.89
N VAL A 69 12.78 1.65 -7.60
CA VAL A 69 13.02 0.82 -8.80
C VAL A 69 13.00 -0.68 -8.51
N ASP A 70 13.32 -1.09 -7.28
CA ASP A 70 13.28 -2.48 -6.82
C ASP A 70 11.87 -3.11 -6.87
N GLU A 71 10.80 -2.31 -6.84
CA GLU A 71 9.40 -2.78 -6.94
C GLU A 71 9.03 -3.27 -8.35
N SER A 72 9.90 -3.05 -9.34
CA SER A 72 9.75 -3.67 -10.67
C SER A 72 10.15 -5.15 -10.62
N ASN A 73 9.43 -6.02 -11.34
CA ASN A 73 9.82 -7.43 -11.44
C ASN A 73 11.25 -7.60 -11.99
N ASP A 74 11.93 -8.70 -11.65
CA ASP A 74 13.37 -8.85 -11.90
C ASP A 74 13.76 -8.70 -13.38
N LYS A 75 12.94 -9.22 -14.30
CA LYS A 75 13.22 -9.14 -15.74
C LYS A 75 13.09 -7.70 -16.22
N ASP A 76 11.97 -7.05 -15.90
CA ASP A 76 11.71 -5.68 -16.32
C ASP A 76 12.71 -4.72 -15.67
N ARG A 77 13.07 -4.94 -14.40
CA ARG A 77 14.02 -4.11 -13.65
C ARG A 77 15.38 -4.00 -14.34
N ARG A 78 15.95 -5.12 -14.83
CA ARG A 78 17.20 -5.09 -15.59
C ARG A 78 17.06 -4.26 -16.87
N GLU A 79 16.01 -4.53 -17.65
CA GLU A 79 15.76 -3.82 -18.91
C GLU A 79 15.49 -2.32 -18.70
N ILE A 80 14.84 -1.95 -17.59
CA ILE A 80 14.63 -0.56 -17.18
C ILE A 80 15.97 0.11 -16.86
N LEU A 81 16.81 -0.52 -16.04
CA LEU A 81 18.10 0.06 -15.67
C LEU A 81 18.95 0.28 -16.92
N GLU A 82 19.03 -0.70 -17.81
CA GLU A 82 19.72 -0.58 -19.10
C GLU A 82 19.18 0.55 -19.99
N LEU A 83 17.86 0.75 -19.99
CA LEU A 83 17.21 1.88 -20.65
C LEU A 83 17.68 3.20 -20.05
N LEU A 84 17.64 3.35 -18.73
CA LEU A 84 18.04 4.58 -18.03
C LEU A 84 19.53 4.90 -18.27
N PHE A 85 20.40 3.89 -18.19
CA PHE A 85 21.81 4.02 -18.56
C PHE A 85 21.97 4.47 -20.01
N SER A 86 21.21 3.88 -20.94
CA SER A 86 21.26 4.26 -22.35
C SER A 86 20.87 5.73 -22.55
N LEU A 87 19.88 6.23 -21.80
CA LEU A 87 19.49 7.65 -21.85
C LEU A 87 20.61 8.57 -21.36
N CYS A 88 21.29 8.23 -20.26
CA CYS A 88 22.42 9.02 -19.76
C CYS A 88 23.60 9.05 -20.75
N LEU A 89 23.89 7.92 -21.42
CA LEU A 89 25.10 7.77 -22.23
C LEU A 89 24.93 8.16 -23.71
N LYS A 90 23.72 8.00 -24.27
CA LYS A 90 23.50 8.13 -25.72
C LYS A 90 22.80 9.43 -26.12
N THR A 91 22.33 10.23 -25.17
CA THR A 91 21.66 11.49 -25.49
C THR A 91 22.64 12.51 -26.06
N LYS A 92 22.32 13.05 -27.24
CA LYS A 92 23.23 13.92 -28.01
C LYS A 92 23.00 15.41 -27.79
N HIS A 93 21.75 15.78 -27.52
CA HIS A 93 21.26 17.16 -27.62
C HIS A 93 20.74 17.73 -26.29
N CYS A 94 20.93 17.01 -25.19
CA CYS A 94 20.48 17.40 -23.85
C CYS A 94 21.33 16.67 -22.80
N VAL A 95 21.57 17.30 -21.65
CA VAL A 95 22.19 16.63 -20.50
C VAL A 95 21.13 15.87 -19.72
N VAL A 96 21.19 14.53 -19.75
CA VAL A 96 20.29 13.68 -18.96
C VAL A 96 20.97 13.29 -17.65
N LYS A 97 20.30 13.54 -16.52
CA LYS A 97 20.71 13.07 -15.19
C LYS A 97 19.62 12.21 -14.60
N VAL A 98 19.99 11.00 -14.19
CA VAL A 98 19.06 10.05 -13.56
C VAL A 98 19.48 9.86 -12.11
N PHE A 99 18.53 10.06 -11.20
CA PHE A 99 18.64 9.70 -9.80
C PHE A 99 17.71 8.51 -9.53
N VAL A 100 18.24 7.44 -8.96
CA VAL A 100 17.47 6.24 -8.61
C VAL A 100 17.51 6.04 -7.10
N ALA A 101 16.34 5.98 -6.47
CA ALA A 101 16.18 5.40 -5.15
C ALA A 101 15.70 3.95 -5.31
N SER A 102 16.35 3.04 -4.58
CA SER A 102 16.09 1.61 -4.66
C SER A 102 16.62 0.93 -3.41
N ARG A 103 15.98 -0.18 -3.00
CA ARG A 103 16.63 -1.16 -2.13
C ARG A 103 17.84 -1.80 -2.84
N PRO A 104 18.73 -2.51 -2.12
CA PRO A 104 19.84 -3.23 -2.72
C PRO A 104 19.38 -4.14 -3.88
N VAL A 105 19.89 -3.87 -5.08
CA VAL A 105 19.62 -4.65 -6.30
C VAL A 105 20.95 -5.05 -6.88
N GLY A 106 21.22 -6.34 -7.01
CA GLY A 106 22.54 -6.85 -7.44
C GLY A 106 23.03 -6.29 -8.79
N THR A 107 22.12 -5.88 -9.68
CA THR A 107 22.45 -5.23 -10.97
C THR A 107 22.98 -3.79 -10.80
N LEU A 108 22.55 -3.08 -9.76
CA LEU A 108 23.11 -1.76 -9.40
C LEU A 108 24.41 -1.93 -8.63
N GLU A 109 24.48 -2.92 -7.74
CA GLU A 109 25.68 -3.22 -6.95
C GLU A 109 26.86 -3.63 -7.82
N SER A 110 26.64 -4.41 -8.89
CA SER A 110 27.70 -4.82 -9.81
C SER A 110 28.29 -3.67 -10.64
N ARG A 111 27.65 -2.50 -10.63
CA ARG A 111 28.08 -1.28 -11.35
C ARG A 111 28.32 -0.11 -10.40
N ILE A 112 28.49 -0.37 -9.11
CA ILE A 112 28.64 0.68 -8.09
C ILE A 112 29.83 1.59 -8.37
N ASP A 113 30.90 1.05 -8.97
CA ASP A 113 32.12 1.80 -9.32
C ASP A 113 31.92 2.74 -10.53
N GLU A 114 30.90 2.48 -11.36
CA GLU A 114 30.53 3.32 -12.51
C GLU A 114 29.53 4.42 -12.13
N LEU A 115 29.06 4.42 -10.88
CA LEU A 115 27.94 5.24 -10.41
C LEU A 115 28.33 6.10 -9.20
N SER A 116 27.70 7.26 -9.08
CA SER A 116 27.63 7.94 -7.79
C SER A 116 26.59 7.24 -6.91
N PHE A 117 27.04 6.58 -5.85
CA PHE A 117 26.19 5.76 -4.99
C PHE A 117 26.20 6.27 -3.54
N ILE A 118 25.01 6.35 -2.94
CA ILE A 118 24.84 6.75 -1.53
C ILE A 118 24.16 5.60 -0.80
N ARG A 119 24.85 5.04 0.20
CA ARG A 119 24.24 4.08 1.15
C ARG A 119 23.51 4.87 2.22
N LEU A 120 22.17 4.92 2.11
CA LEU A 120 21.37 5.76 2.99
C LEU A 120 21.56 5.37 4.47
N GLN A 121 21.62 4.08 4.79
CA GLN A 121 21.80 3.59 6.16
C GLN A 121 23.06 4.15 6.84
N ASP A 122 24.13 4.39 6.08
CA ASP A 122 25.40 4.94 6.60
C ASP A 122 25.32 6.44 6.90
N GLN A 123 24.28 7.13 6.40
CA GLN A 123 24.10 8.58 6.50
C GLN A 123 23.01 9.00 7.50
N THR A 124 22.36 8.05 8.18
CA THR A 124 21.20 8.33 9.06
C THR A 124 21.56 8.48 10.54
N GLN A 125 22.78 8.13 10.94
CA GLN A 125 23.16 8.00 12.35
C GLN A 125 22.86 9.25 13.19
N LEU A 126 23.23 10.42 12.67
CA LEU A 126 23.07 11.70 13.35
C LEU A 126 21.60 12.11 13.46
N ASP A 127 20.79 11.85 12.43
CA ASP A 127 19.37 12.14 12.44
C ASP A 127 18.59 11.17 13.35
N ILE A 128 18.98 9.88 13.38
CA ILE A 128 18.46 8.90 14.34
C ILE A 128 18.77 9.34 15.78
N SER A 129 20.01 9.78 16.04
CA SER A 129 20.41 10.27 17.36
C SER A 129 19.56 11.47 17.81
N ARG A 130 19.33 12.43 16.91
CA ARG A 130 18.45 13.59 17.17
C ARG A 130 17.01 13.15 17.43
N PHE A 131 16.46 12.31 16.55
CA PHE A 131 15.10 11.80 16.69
C PHE A 131 14.90 11.03 18.01
N ALA A 132 15.86 10.18 18.37
CA ALA A 132 15.88 9.46 19.65
C ALA A 132 15.95 10.41 20.85
N SER A 133 16.84 11.39 20.78
CA SER A 133 16.97 12.43 21.82
C SER A 133 15.66 13.16 22.05
N ASP A 134 14.97 13.54 20.97
CA ASP A 134 13.74 14.30 21.05
C ASP A 134 12.62 13.54 21.76
N PHE A 135 12.39 12.27 21.42
CA PHE A 135 11.33 11.50 22.08
C PHE A 135 11.69 11.11 23.52
N LEU A 136 12.96 10.78 23.80
CA LEU A 136 13.40 10.46 25.17
C LEU A 136 13.31 11.69 26.09
N LYS A 137 13.65 12.89 25.59
CA LYS A 137 13.46 14.14 26.34
C LYS A 137 12.00 14.43 26.64
N ARG A 138 11.07 14.13 25.73
CA ARG A 138 9.62 14.24 26.00
C ARG A 138 9.17 13.28 27.11
N LEU A 139 9.79 12.11 27.22
CA LEU A 139 9.62 11.18 28.33
C LEU A 139 10.35 11.58 29.61
N LYS A 140 10.97 12.78 29.66
CA LYS A 140 11.78 13.25 30.80
C LYS A 140 12.86 12.25 31.24
N PHE A 141 13.40 11.49 30.31
CA PHE A 141 14.57 10.64 30.54
C PHE A 141 15.77 11.53 30.85
N THR A 142 16.41 11.34 32.01
CA THR A 142 17.54 12.16 32.46
C THR A 142 18.73 11.29 32.88
N GLY A 143 18.53 10.30 33.75
CA GLY A 143 19.61 9.46 34.28
C GLY A 143 20.21 8.48 33.26
N PHE A 144 19.43 8.08 32.26
CA PHE A 144 19.83 7.08 31.25
C PHE A 144 19.79 7.62 29.82
N LEU A 145 19.56 8.92 29.62
CA LEU A 145 19.36 9.54 28.30
C LEU A 145 20.46 9.19 27.29
N ASP A 146 21.73 9.47 27.62
CA ASP A 146 22.85 9.23 26.71
C ASP A 146 23.05 7.74 26.41
N LYS A 147 22.84 6.88 27.41
CA LYS A 147 22.93 5.42 27.26
C LYS A 147 21.81 4.89 26.36
N ALA A 148 20.60 5.41 26.50
CA ALA A 148 19.45 5.04 25.68
C ALA A 148 19.63 5.52 24.23
N ILE A 149 20.05 6.77 24.01
CA ILE A 149 20.35 7.29 22.66
C ILE A 149 21.42 6.43 22.00
N LYS A 150 22.54 6.17 22.68
CA LYS A 150 23.61 5.33 22.15
C LYS A 150 23.10 3.93 21.79
N TYR A 151 22.34 3.30 22.69
CA TYR A 151 21.78 1.98 22.42
C TYR A 151 20.86 1.98 21.19
N ILE A 152 19.99 2.98 21.05
CA ILE A 152 19.11 3.12 19.88
C ILE A 152 19.92 3.28 18.59
N VAL A 153 20.91 4.17 18.59
CA VAL A 153 21.77 4.42 17.42
C VAL A 153 22.52 3.16 17.00
N ASP A 154 23.11 2.44 17.96
CA ASP A 154 23.91 1.23 17.70
C ASP A 154 23.05 0.06 17.17
N ASN A 155 21.76 0.01 17.52
CA ASN A 155 20.86 -1.09 17.13
C ASN A 155 19.91 -0.74 15.97
N ALA A 156 19.76 0.53 15.59
CA ALA A 156 18.83 0.93 14.55
C ALA A 156 19.21 0.44 13.14
N GLN A 157 20.49 0.12 12.90
CA GLN A 157 21.00 -0.29 11.57
C GLN A 157 20.59 0.69 10.44
N GLY A 158 20.48 1.98 10.78
CA GLY A 158 20.02 3.03 9.87
C GLY A 158 18.52 3.04 9.54
N VAL A 159 17.71 2.23 10.23
CA VAL A 159 16.28 2.05 9.96
C VAL A 159 15.42 2.91 10.89
N PHE A 160 14.95 4.05 10.40
CA PHE A 160 14.05 4.95 11.15
C PHE A 160 12.76 4.28 11.63
N LEU A 161 12.23 3.33 10.86
CA LEU A 161 11.01 2.61 11.22
C LEU A 161 11.17 1.87 12.55
N TRP A 162 12.31 1.22 12.77
CA TRP A 162 12.61 0.52 14.02
C TRP A 162 12.66 1.51 15.18
N VAL A 163 13.35 2.64 15.00
CA VAL A 163 13.48 3.69 16.04
C VAL A 163 12.10 4.25 16.41
N LYS A 164 11.22 4.46 15.42
CA LYS A 164 9.84 4.89 15.65
C LYS A 164 9.06 3.87 16.49
N LEU A 165 9.10 2.59 16.11
CA LEU A 165 8.40 1.51 16.82
C LEU A 165 8.89 1.34 18.26
N VAL A 166 10.21 1.39 18.46
CA VAL A 166 10.83 1.43 19.80
C VAL A 166 10.30 2.62 20.59
N GLY A 167 10.29 3.83 20.00
CA GLY A 167 9.76 5.02 20.64
C GLY A 167 8.31 4.86 21.10
N GLU A 168 7.44 4.27 20.27
CA GLU A 168 6.03 4.01 20.61
C GLU A 168 5.87 3.02 21.79
N GLU A 169 6.66 1.95 21.82
CA GLU A 169 6.66 1.01 22.95
C GLU A 169 7.19 1.66 24.24
N LEU A 170 8.26 2.45 24.14
CA LEU A 170 8.80 3.16 25.30
C LEU A 170 7.84 4.21 25.86
N VAL A 171 7.15 4.97 24.99
CA VAL A 171 6.13 5.93 25.41
C VAL A 171 5.02 5.21 26.17
N THR A 172 4.47 4.13 25.60
CA THR A 172 3.42 3.34 26.25
C THR A 172 3.87 2.80 27.60
N TYR A 173 5.06 2.21 27.67
CA TYR A 173 5.59 1.63 28.91
C TYR A 173 5.91 2.68 29.98
N TYR A 174 6.36 3.87 29.58
CA TYR A 174 6.61 4.99 30.48
C TYR A 174 5.31 5.59 31.04
N GLU A 175 4.27 5.73 30.21
CA GLU A 175 2.95 6.24 30.62
C GLU A 175 2.25 5.34 31.66
N GLU A 176 2.66 4.07 31.77
CA GLU A 176 2.26 3.16 32.85
C GLU A 176 2.96 3.45 34.21
N GLY A 177 3.72 4.55 34.33
CA GLY A 177 4.34 5.00 35.58
C GLY A 177 5.60 4.22 35.98
N ARG A 178 6.30 3.62 35.01
CA ARG A 178 7.52 2.82 35.25
C ARG A 178 8.74 3.70 35.55
N ALA A 179 9.69 3.20 36.34
CA ALA A 179 10.91 3.91 36.64
C ALA A 179 11.84 4.00 35.41
N GLU A 180 12.68 5.02 35.34
CA GLU A 180 13.58 5.25 34.19
C GLU A 180 14.48 4.05 33.91
N ASN A 181 14.99 3.39 34.96
CA ASN A 181 15.79 2.18 34.84
C ASN A 181 15.01 1.01 34.23
N ASP A 182 13.73 0.86 34.58
CA ASP A 182 12.87 -0.20 34.04
C ASP A 182 12.60 0.04 32.55
N VAL A 183 12.34 1.29 32.16
CA VAL A 183 12.16 1.68 30.76
C VAL A 183 13.44 1.44 29.95
N PHE A 184 14.62 1.72 30.52
CA PHE A 184 15.90 1.44 29.85
C PHE A 184 16.17 -0.06 29.71
N ASN A 185 15.78 -0.88 30.70
CA ASN A 185 15.88 -2.33 30.59
C ASN A 185 14.87 -2.90 29.59
N PHE A 186 13.67 -2.31 29.53
CA PHE A 186 12.66 -2.65 28.54
C PHE A 186 13.13 -2.34 27.12
N LEU A 187 13.75 -1.17 26.89
CA LEU A 187 14.41 -0.83 25.62
C LEU A 187 15.36 -1.95 25.14
N LYS A 188 16.18 -2.50 26.06
CA LYS A 188 17.12 -3.58 25.73
C LYS A 188 16.46 -4.93 25.47
N SER A 189 15.23 -5.11 25.93
CA SER A 189 14.46 -6.34 25.72
C SER A 189 13.68 -6.34 24.41
N LEU A 190 13.53 -5.17 23.77
CA LEU A 190 12.85 -5.06 22.49
C LEU A 190 13.68 -5.73 21.39
N PRO A 191 13.05 -6.42 20.42
CA PRO A 191 13.76 -7.00 19.29
C PRO A 191 14.51 -5.95 18.48
N THR A 192 15.71 -6.26 18.01
CA THR A 192 16.53 -5.34 17.19
C THR A 192 16.27 -5.50 15.69
N GLU A 193 15.76 -6.66 15.26
CA GLU A 193 15.37 -6.92 13.88
C GLU A 193 13.88 -6.60 13.66
N LEU A 194 13.55 -5.97 12.54
CA LEU A 194 12.16 -5.57 12.23
C LEU A 194 11.19 -6.76 12.17
N GLU A 195 11.62 -7.90 11.63
CA GLU A 195 10.75 -9.08 11.52
C GLU A 195 10.37 -9.61 12.91
N ASN A 196 11.34 -9.78 13.80
CA ASN A 196 11.10 -10.15 15.21
C ASN A 196 10.28 -9.07 15.95
N PHE A 197 10.44 -7.79 15.60
CA PHE A 197 9.63 -6.72 16.16
C PHE A 197 8.16 -6.83 15.72
N TYR A 198 7.91 -7.16 14.45
CA TYR A 198 6.55 -7.42 13.97
C TYR A 198 5.92 -8.64 14.66
N GLU A 199 6.67 -9.70 14.90
CA GLU A 199 6.19 -10.84 15.69
C GLU A 199 5.80 -10.43 17.12
N HIS A 200 6.64 -9.61 17.76
CA HIS A 200 6.33 -9.05 19.07
C HIS A 200 5.01 -8.24 19.06
N MET A 201 4.81 -7.40 18.04
CA MET A 201 3.58 -6.63 17.85
C MET A 201 2.36 -7.55 17.64
N LEU A 202 2.47 -8.58 16.79
CA LEU A 202 1.40 -9.55 16.57
C LEU A 202 0.99 -10.28 17.86
N HIS A 203 1.97 -10.73 18.65
CA HIS A 203 1.70 -11.39 19.91
C HIS A 203 0.94 -10.48 20.91
N LYS A 204 1.25 -9.17 20.91
CA LYS A 204 0.52 -8.18 21.71
C LYS A 204 -0.92 -8.01 21.25
N MET A 205 -1.17 -8.03 19.94
CA MET A 205 -2.52 -7.94 19.37
C MET A 205 -3.38 -9.18 19.64
N GLY A 206 -2.77 -10.38 19.67
CA GLY A 206 -3.47 -11.66 19.81
C GLY A 206 -4.13 -11.91 21.18
N ARG A 207 -3.97 -11.01 22.16
CA ARG A 207 -4.47 -11.19 23.53
C ARG A 207 -6.00 -11.21 23.66
N ASN A 208 -6.72 -10.59 22.72
CA ASN A 208 -8.18 -10.60 22.67
C ASN A 208 -8.67 -11.26 21.37
N ARG A 209 -9.40 -12.38 21.48
CA ARG A 209 -9.95 -13.15 20.36
C ARG A 209 -10.83 -12.32 19.41
N ALA A 210 -11.68 -11.44 19.94
CA ALA A 210 -12.58 -10.63 19.12
C ALA A 210 -11.83 -9.55 18.32
N ASP A 211 -10.81 -8.95 18.95
CA ASP A 211 -9.95 -7.95 18.32
C ASP A 211 -9.04 -8.59 17.27
N LEU A 212 -8.53 -9.79 17.56
CA LEU A 212 -7.78 -10.63 16.63
C LEU A 212 -8.58 -10.92 15.36
N GLN A 213 -9.82 -11.43 15.47
CA GLN A 213 -10.66 -11.72 14.29
C GLN A 213 -10.91 -10.45 13.45
N THR A 214 -11.14 -9.32 14.12
CA THR A 214 -11.30 -8.03 13.46
C THR A 214 -10.02 -7.64 12.71
N GLY A 215 -8.86 -7.76 13.36
CA GLY A 215 -7.56 -7.44 12.79
C GLY A 215 -7.22 -8.30 11.58
N VAL A 216 -7.43 -9.63 11.68
CA VAL A 216 -7.24 -10.57 10.56
C VAL A 216 -8.07 -10.15 9.35
N LYS A 217 -9.33 -9.80 9.56
CA LYS A 217 -10.20 -9.30 8.50
C LYS A 217 -9.69 -7.98 7.91
N MET A 218 -9.25 -7.03 8.73
CA MET A 218 -8.63 -5.79 8.25
C MET A 218 -7.41 -6.08 7.37
N PHE A 219 -6.51 -6.96 7.80
CA PHE A 219 -5.32 -7.34 7.03
C PHE A 219 -5.69 -8.01 5.71
N ARG A 220 -6.71 -8.88 5.67
CA ARG A 220 -7.21 -9.46 4.41
C ARG A 220 -7.59 -8.37 3.41
N PHE A 221 -8.36 -7.38 3.85
CA PHE A 221 -8.74 -6.24 2.99
C PHE A 221 -7.53 -5.38 2.61
N VAL A 222 -6.73 -4.93 3.56
CA VAL A 222 -5.61 -4.02 3.28
C VAL A 222 -4.54 -4.66 2.38
N LEU A 223 -4.28 -5.97 2.54
CA LEU A 223 -3.24 -6.67 1.78
C LEU A 223 -3.71 -7.15 0.41
N PHE A 224 -4.96 -7.63 0.30
CA PHE A 224 -5.46 -8.34 -0.88
C PHE A 224 -6.62 -7.67 -1.62
N ALA A 225 -7.10 -6.52 -1.15
CA ALA A 225 -8.02 -5.70 -1.94
C ALA A 225 -7.39 -5.32 -3.28
N TYR A 226 -8.22 -5.21 -4.31
CA TYR A 226 -7.79 -4.83 -5.65
C TYR A 226 -7.21 -3.41 -5.68
N ARG A 227 -7.74 -2.52 -4.83
CA ARG A 227 -7.20 -1.20 -4.55
C ARG A 227 -7.29 -0.91 -3.05
N PRO A 228 -6.51 0.03 -2.50
CA PRO A 228 -6.70 0.47 -1.13
C PRO A 228 -8.16 0.89 -0.88
N LEU A 229 -8.71 0.51 0.28
CA LEU A 229 -10.05 0.91 0.70
C LEU A 229 -10.00 2.28 1.38
N THR A 230 -11.07 3.05 1.23
CA THR A 230 -11.31 4.21 2.10
C THR A 230 -11.62 3.74 3.52
N THR A 231 -11.45 4.63 4.51
CA THR A 231 -11.84 4.33 5.90
C THR A 231 -13.30 3.90 5.98
N SER A 232 -14.20 4.61 5.29
CA SER A 232 -15.63 4.30 5.28
C SER A 232 -15.93 2.95 4.62
N GLU A 233 -15.29 2.64 3.48
CA GLU A 233 -15.40 1.32 2.85
C GLU A 233 -14.97 0.18 3.79
N LEU A 234 -13.83 0.34 4.48
CA LEU A 234 -13.34 -0.68 5.39
C LEU A 234 -14.28 -0.85 6.60
N LEU A 235 -14.78 0.24 7.19
CA LEU A 235 -15.73 0.13 8.32
C LEU A 235 -17.02 -0.59 7.92
N HIS A 236 -17.57 -0.29 6.74
CA HIS A 236 -18.71 -1.03 6.21
C HIS A 236 -18.38 -2.51 5.97
N ALA A 237 -17.21 -2.82 5.43
CA ALA A 237 -16.76 -4.20 5.23
C ALA A 237 -16.66 -4.95 6.57
N LEU A 238 -16.19 -4.30 7.63
CA LEU A 238 -16.08 -4.89 8.96
C LEU A 238 -17.44 -5.23 9.57
N GLY A 239 -18.47 -4.40 9.34
CA GLY A 239 -19.84 -4.65 9.80
C GLY A 239 -20.58 -5.79 9.11
N ILE A 240 -20.04 -6.34 8.01
CA ILE A 240 -20.62 -7.48 7.30
C ILE A 240 -19.95 -8.79 7.74
N PRO A 241 -20.65 -9.78 8.30
CA PRO A 241 -20.04 -11.07 8.61
C PRO A 241 -19.39 -11.72 7.37
N ASP A 242 -18.17 -12.25 7.50
CA ASP A 242 -17.39 -12.83 6.40
C ASP A 242 -17.32 -14.36 6.42
N ASN A 243 -17.84 -15.00 7.48
CA ASN A 243 -17.97 -16.45 7.57
C ASN A 243 -19.30 -16.92 6.93
N PRO A 244 -19.28 -17.86 5.97
CA PRO A 244 -20.49 -18.34 5.30
C PRO A 244 -21.52 -18.96 6.25
N ASP A 245 -21.07 -19.56 7.34
CA ASP A 245 -21.92 -20.24 8.33
C ASP A 245 -22.59 -19.28 9.31
N THR A 246 -22.14 -18.02 9.36
CA THR A 246 -22.77 -16.99 10.20
C THR A 246 -24.07 -16.52 9.55
N GLU A 247 -25.15 -16.52 10.33
CA GLU A 247 -26.44 -15.98 9.91
C GLU A 247 -26.30 -14.51 9.51
N PHE A 248 -26.88 -14.14 8.37
CA PHE A 248 -26.78 -12.79 7.82
C PHE A 248 -28.18 -12.30 7.44
N VAL A 249 -28.65 -11.28 8.15
CA VAL A 249 -29.91 -10.60 7.86
C VAL A 249 -29.60 -9.32 7.09
N ALA A 250 -30.10 -9.25 5.86
CA ALA A 250 -29.96 -8.08 5.00
C ALA A 250 -30.99 -7.01 5.38
N SER A 251 -30.67 -6.22 6.41
CA SER A 251 -31.49 -5.09 6.87
C SER A 251 -30.62 -3.90 7.25
N ASP A 252 -30.87 -2.75 6.64
CA ASP A 252 -30.18 -1.49 6.96
C ASP A 252 -30.23 -1.12 8.45
N GLU A 253 -31.39 -1.27 9.10
CA GLU A 253 -31.56 -0.94 10.52
C GLU A 253 -30.54 -1.68 11.40
N TYR A 254 -30.39 -2.98 11.17
CA TYR A 254 -29.42 -3.82 11.88
C TYR A 254 -27.98 -3.53 11.44
N PHE A 255 -27.76 -3.31 10.15
CA PHE A 255 -26.43 -3.07 9.61
C PHE A 255 -25.79 -1.80 10.17
N HIS A 256 -26.57 -0.71 10.34
CA HIS A 256 -26.06 0.53 10.93
C HIS A 256 -25.50 0.34 12.33
N GLU A 257 -26.06 -0.57 13.13
CA GLU A 257 -25.56 -0.91 14.48
C GLU A 257 -24.29 -1.76 14.44
N CYS A 258 -24.05 -2.48 13.34
CA CYS A 258 -22.89 -3.34 13.15
C CYS A 258 -21.65 -2.61 12.64
N ILE A 259 -21.78 -1.37 12.13
CA ILE A 259 -20.64 -0.59 11.63
C ILE A 259 -19.78 -0.14 12.82
N PRO A 260 -18.52 -0.59 12.93
CA PRO A 260 -17.65 -0.15 14.01
C PRO A 260 -17.24 1.32 13.85
N ARG A 261 -16.84 1.93 14.96
CA ARG A 261 -16.23 3.28 14.94
C ARG A 261 -14.82 3.22 14.36
N GLU A 262 -14.36 4.33 13.78
CA GLU A 262 -13.02 4.47 13.18
C GLU A 262 -11.88 4.03 14.11
N ARG A 263 -11.99 4.33 15.41
CA ARG A 263 -11.02 3.90 16.44
C ARG A 263 -10.75 2.38 16.44
N ARG A 264 -11.68 1.57 15.94
CA ARG A 264 -11.51 0.13 15.79
C ARG A 264 -10.34 -0.22 14.87
N ILE A 265 -10.10 0.58 13.82
CA ILE A 265 -8.97 0.38 12.90
C ILE A 265 -7.66 0.54 13.63
N THR A 266 -7.50 1.59 14.44
CA THR A 266 -6.27 1.81 15.21
C THR A 266 -6.07 0.73 16.28
N LEU A 267 -7.14 0.37 17.00
CA LEU A 267 -7.07 -0.63 18.08
C LEU A 267 -6.77 -2.05 17.57
N CYS A 268 -7.46 -2.49 16.53
CA CYS A 268 -7.33 -3.85 16.00
C CYS A 268 -6.29 -3.97 14.88
N GLY A 269 -5.79 -2.85 14.36
CA GLY A 269 -4.67 -2.80 13.41
C GLY A 269 -3.30 -2.86 14.09
N GLY A 270 -3.23 -2.70 15.42
CA GLY A 270 -2.01 -2.90 16.23
C GLY A 270 -0.78 -2.18 15.73
N ASN A 271 -0.93 -0.91 15.36
CA ASN A 271 0.07 -0.04 14.74
C ASN A 271 0.62 -0.50 13.38
N PHE A 272 0.24 -1.68 12.87
CA PHE A 272 0.56 -2.08 11.51
C PHE A 272 -0.26 -1.32 10.47
N LEU A 273 -1.45 -0.85 10.84
CA LEU A 273 -2.35 -0.12 9.96
C LEU A 273 -2.38 1.36 10.32
N GLU A 274 -2.38 2.21 9.32
CA GLU A 274 -2.53 3.66 9.45
C GLU A 274 -3.63 4.20 8.54
N ILE A 275 -4.21 5.33 8.93
CA ILE A 275 -5.17 6.07 8.13
C ILE A 275 -4.43 7.24 7.49
N ARG A 276 -4.39 7.26 6.15
CA ARG A 276 -3.80 8.36 5.36
C ARG A 276 -4.88 9.18 4.70
N GLN A 277 -4.82 10.48 4.90
CA GLN A 277 -5.67 11.42 4.18
C GLN A 277 -4.97 11.92 2.92
N HIS A 278 -5.62 11.79 1.77
CA HIS A 278 -5.15 12.30 0.49
C HIS A 278 -6.31 12.94 -0.27
N LEU A 279 -6.15 14.20 -0.66
CA LEU A 279 -7.15 14.97 -1.42
C LEU A 279 -8.58 14.87 -0.83
N GLY A 280 -8.69 14.98 0.50
CA GLY A 280 -9.96 14.90 1.22
C GLY A 280 -10.51 13.48 1.45
N THR A 281 -9.87 12.44 0.92
CA THR A 281 -10.26 11.04 1.16
C THR A 281 -9.30 10.34 2.13
N SER A 282 -9.82 9.74 3.19
CA SER A 282 -9.06 8.91 4.12
C SER A 282 -9.04 7.46 3.66
N ARG A 283 -7.86 6.85 3.57
CA ARG A 283 -7.63 5.46 3.18
C ARG A 283 -6.84 4.71 4.24
N VAL A 284 -7.12 3.42 4.36
CA VAL A 284 -6.43 2.53 5.30
C VAL A 284 -5.35 1.77 4.54
N GLN A 285 -4.13 1.81 5.07
CA GLN A 285 -2.99 1.10 4.51
C GLN A 285 -2.09 0.55 5.60
N VAL A 286 -1.15 -0.32 5.22
CA VAL A 286 -0.05 -0.69 6.11
C VAL A 286 0.84 0.52 6.40
N MET A 287 1.39 0.61 7.61
CA MET A 287 2.27 1.71 8.04
C MET A 287 3.55 1.82 7.20
N HIS A 288 3.98 0.71 6.59
CA HIS A 288 5.21 0.64 5.81
C HIS A 288 5.21 -0.58 4.87
N GLN A 289 5.94 -0.51 3.77
CA GLN A 289 6.05 -1.59 2.77
C GLN A 289 6.62 -2.89 3.37
N THR A 290 7.56 -2.80 4.30
CA THR A 290 8.13 -3.98 4.99
C THR A 290 7.09 -4.77 5.80
N VAL A 291 6.02 -4.13 6.27
CA VAL A 291 4.90 -4.82 6.91
C VAL A 291 4.16 -5.67 5.87
N ARG A 292 3.89 -5.11 4.68
CA ARG A 292 3.27 -5.85 3.59
C ARG A 292 4.10 -7.09 3.24
N GLU A 293 5.42 -6.94 3.12
CA GLU A 293 6.31 -8.06 2.86
C GLU A 293 6.32 -9.10 3.97
N PHE A 294 6.34 -8.67 5.22
CA PHE A 294 6.29 -9.57 6.37
C PHE A 294 5.06 -10.48 6.34
N PHE A 295 3.88 -9.93 6.02
CA PHE A 295 2.65 -10.73 5.89
C PHE A 295 2.57 -11.57 4.61
N LEU A 296 3.18 -11.13 3.51
CA LEU A 296 3.03 -11.77 2.18
C LEU A 296 4.14 -12.78 1.85
N ARG A 297 5.30 -12.70 2.49
CA ARG A 297 6.34 -13.74 2.37
C ARG A 297 5.80 -15.06 2.92
N ASN A 298 6.29 -16.19 2.41
CA ASN A 298 6.08 -17.52 3.03
C ASN A 298 6.86 -17.60 4.36
N ASN A 299 6.55 -16.71 5.29
CA ASN A 299 7.18 -16.62 6.59
C ASN A 299 6.52 -17.65 7.51
N GLU A 300 7.32 -18.60 7.99
CA GLU A 300 6.88 -19.64 8.93
C GLU A 300 6.26 -19.03 10.20
N CYS A 301 6.68 -17.84 10.62
CA CYS A 301 6.19 -17.15 11.81
C CYS A 301 4.76 -16.60 11.62
N VAL A 302 4.48 -15.89 10.53
CA VAL A 302 3.09 -15.46 10.22
C VAL A 302 2.21 -16.67 9.92
N ALA A 303 2.75 -17.69 9.26
CA ALA A 303 2.03 -18.92 8.94
C ALA A 303 1.68 -19.77 10.17
N SER A 304 2.45 -19.68 11.25
CA SER A 304 2.20 -20.33 12.54
C SER A 304 1.42 -19.43 13.52
N SER A 305 1.30 -18.14 13.24
CA SER A 305 0.51 -17.20 14.04
C SER A 305 -1.00 -17.30 13.77
N ASP A 306 -1.79 -16.85 14.75
CA ASP A 306 -3.23 -16.61 14.58
C ASP A 306 -3.57 -15.53 13.54
N PHE A 307 -2.57 -14.77 13.08
CA PHE A 307 -2.69 -13.73 12.07
C PHE A 307 -2.41 -14.21 10.64
N ARG A 308 -2.37 -15.53 10.41
CA ARG A 308 -2.15 -16.09 9.07
C ARG A 308 -3.13 -15.52 8.04
N VAL A 309 -2.61 -14.79 7.06
CA VAL A 309 -3.40 -14.25 5.94
C VAL A 309 -2.99 -14.94 4.64
N SER A 310 -3.61 -16.07 4.32
CA SER A 310 -3.41 -16.69 3.01
C SER A 310 -4.15 -15.90 1.93
N LYS A 311 -3.58 -15.82 0.72
CA LYS A 311 -4.21 -15.16 -0.44
C LYS A 311 -5.60 -15.72 -0.69
N LYS A 312 -5.74 -17.05 -0.66
CA LYS A 312 -7.02 -17.74 -0.89
C LYS A 312 -8.07 -17.34 0.13
N ASP A 313 -7.75 -17.40 1.42
CA ASP A 313 -8.70 -17.07 2.49
C ASP A 313 -9.08 -15.59 2.49
N ALA A 314 -8.13 -14.72 2.12
CA ALA A 314 -8.40 -13.30 1.95
C ALA A 314 -9.40 -13.05 0.81
N HIS A 315 -9.20 -13.67 -0.35
CA HIS A 315 -10.14 -13.56 -1.47
C HIS A 315 -11.53 -14.14 -1.15
N ILE A 316 -11.61 -15.25 -0.40
CA ILE A 316 -12.88 -15.81 0.07
C ILE A 316 -13.59 -14.80 1.00
N CYS A 317 -12.89 -14.30 2.01
CA CYS A 317 -13.40 -13.30 2.96
C CYS A 317 -13.94 -12.05 2.24
N ILE A 318 -13.16 -11.49 1.32
CA ILE A 318 -13.56 -10.29 0.56
C ILE A 318 -14.76 -10.60 -0.34
N SER A 319 -14.78 -11.76 -1.01
CA SER A 319 -15.89 -12.17 -1.88
C SER A 319 -17.19 -12.31 -1.11
N ILE A 320 -17.19 -13.03 0.02
CA ILE A 320 -18.37 -13.19 0.88
C ILE A 320 -18.86 -11.84 1.37
N THR A 321 -17.95 -10.99 1.83
CA THR A 321 -18.27 -9.63 2.30
C THR A 321 -18.92 -8.81 1.18
N CYS A 322 -18.34 -8.83 -0.03
CA CYS A 322 -18.90 -8.11 -1.18
C CYS A 322 -20.29 -8.63 -1.56
N ILE A 323 -20.48 -9.96 -1.64
CA ILE A 323 -21.77 -10.57 -1.98
C ILE A 323 -22.83 -10.17 -0.95
N ARG A 324 -22.53 -10.31 0.34
CA ARG A 324 -23.47 -9.94 1.43
C ARG A 324 -23.78 -8.45 1.44
N TYR A 325 -22.79 -7.61 1.20
CA TYR A 325 -23.00 -6.16 1.11
C TYR A 325 -23.88 -5.78 -0.09
N LEU A 326 -23.72 -6.44 -1.24
CA LEU A 326 -24.60 -6.23 -2.40
C LEU A 326 -26.01 -6.76 -2.15
N ILE A 327 -26.15 -7.89 -1.45
CA ILE A 327 -27.45 -8.42 -1.01
C ILE A 327 -28.15 -7.42 -0.08
N LEU A 328 -27.43 -6.81 0.87
CA LEU A 328 -27.94 -5.73 1.73
C LEU A 328 -28.48 -4.57 0.88
N CYS A 329 -27.66 -4.04 -0.04
CA CYS A 329 -28.06 -2.94 -0.92
C CYS A 329 -29.32 -3.28 -1.76
N ALA A 330 -29.46 -4.54 -2.18
CA ALA A 330 -30.59 -5.01 -2.98
C ALA A 330 -31.85 -5.36 -2.14
N ALA A 331 -31.69 -5.73 -0.87
CA ALA A 331 -32.81 -6.07 0.01
C ALA A 331 -33.63 -4.82 0.36
N ASP A 332 -32.96 -3.70 0.64
CA ASP A 332 -33.65 -2.45 0.94
C ASP A 332 -34.22 -1.76 -0.31
N MET A 333 -33.61 -1.99 -1.47
CA MET A 333 -34.23 -1.71 -2.78
C MET A 333 -35.61 -2.39 -2.88
N LYS A 334 -35.73 -3.69 -2.55
CA LYS A 334 -37.04 -4.37 -2.58
C LYS A 334 -38.06 -3.77 -1.62
N LYS A 335 -37.66 -3.32 -0.43
CA LYS A 335 -38.55 -2.63 0.52
C LYS A 335 -39.06 -1.30 -0.06
N MET A 336 -38.17 -0.49 -0.64
CA MET A 336 -38.53 0.76 -1.32
C MET A 336 -39.46 0.58 -2.53
N HIS A 337 -39.55 -0.63 -3.10
CA HIS A 337 -40.27 -0.92 -4.34
C HIS A 337 -41.46 -1.87 -4.20
N SER A 338 -41.91 -2.20 -2.97
CA SER A 338 -43.14 -2.99 -2.80
C SER A 338 -44.34 -2.29 -3.48
N GLY A 339 -44.70 -2.75 -4.69
CA GLY A 339 -45.85 -2.26 -5.47
C GLY A 339 -45.56 -1.35 -6.69
N ILE A 340 -44.30 -1.11 -7.08
CA ILE A 340 -43.97 -0.25 -8.24
C ILE A 340 -43.85 -1.08 -9.53
N LYS A 341 -44.66 -0.76 -10.56
CA LYS A 341 -44.65 -1.46 -11.87
C LYS A 341 -43.53 -1.02 -12.83
N SER A 342 -43.03 0.22 -12.71
CA SER A 342 -41.97 0.78 -13.56
C SER A 342 -41.21 1.90 -12.83
N TRP A 343 -39.90 2.00 -13.06
CA TRP A 343 -39.05 3.01 -12.42
C TRP A 343 -39.25 4.40 -13.04
N THR A 344 -39.44 5.40 -12.18
CA THR A 344 -39.39 6.82 -12.56
C THR A 344 -38.01 7.40 -12.28
N TRP A 345 -37.67 8.54 -12.87
CA TRP A 345 -36.45 9.29 -12.56
C TRP A 345 -36.27 9.52 -11.04
N LYS A 346 -37.34 9.85 -10.33
CA LYS A 346 -37.30 10.06 -8.86
C LYS A 346 -36.93 8.79 -8.10
N ASN A 347 -37.29 7.60 -8.61
CA ASN A 347 -36.89 6.34 -8.01
C ASN A 347 -35.40 6.07 -8.23
N PHE A 348 -34.87 6.37 -9.43
CA PHE A 348 -33.44 6.30 -9.70
C PHE A 348 -32.65 7.26 -8.82
N GLU A 349 -33.10 8.50 -8.69
CA GLU A 349 -32.46 9.50 -7.85
C GLU A 349 -32.46 9.10 -6.37
N GLY A 350 -33.59 8.62 -5.83
CA GLY A 350 -33.67 8.13 -4.47
C GLY A 350 -32.76 6.91 -4.20
N PHE A 351 -32.68 5.98 -5.15
CA PHE A 351 -31.77 4.84 -5.03
C PHE A 351 -30.29 5.25 -5.17
N ALA A 352 -29.99 6.22 -6.03
CA ALA A 352 -28.65 6.78 -6.13
C ALA A 352 -28.23 7.49 -4.83
N GLN A 353 -29.13 8.25 -4.21
CA GLN A 353 -28.91 8.86 -2.89
C GLN A 353 -28.69 7.80 -1.82
N TYR A 354 -29.49 6.73 -1.80
CA TYR A 354 -29.28 5.59 -0.91
C TYR A 354 -27.88 4.96 -1.07
N LEU A 355 -27.45 4.73 -2.32
CA LEU A 355 -26.13 4.15 -2.60
C LEU A 355 -24.96 5.10 -2.26
N ASN A 356 -25.19 6.42 -2.19
CA ASN A 356 -24.17 7.35 -1.71
C ASN A 356 -23.80 7.09 -0.24
N ASP A 357 -24.74 6.56 0.56
CA ASP A 357 -24.49 6.12 1.94
C ASP A 357 -23.97 4.67 2.00
N ARG A 358 -23.63 4.07 0.86
CA ARG A 358 -23.11 2.70 0.73
C ARG A 358 -21.73 2.71 0.06
N PRO A 359 -20.69 3.20 0.77
CA PRO A 359 -19.35 3.45 0.23
C PRO A 359 -18.71 2.20 -0.38
N LEU A 360 -19.00 1.01 0.15
CA LEU A 360 -18.41 -0.25 -0.33
C LEU A 360 -19.07 -0.78 -1.61
N ALA A 361 -20.25 -0.26 -2.02
CA ALA A 361 -21.03 -0.80 -3.13
C ALA A 361 -20.27 -0.73 -4.46
N SER A 362 -19.65 0.42 -4.74
CA SER A 362 -18.86 0.63 -5.96
C SER A 362 -17.67 -0.34 -6.03
N TYR A 363 -16.96 -0.52 -4.91
CA TYR A 363 -15.87 -1.47 -4.82
C TYR A 363 -16.36 -2.90 -5.08
N ALA A 364 -17.42 -3.32 -4.39
CA ALA A 364 -17.98 -4.66 -4.51
C ALA A 364 -18.43 -4.97 -5.95
N LEU A 365 -19.14 -4.04 -6.61
CA LEU A 365 -19.56 -4.21 -8.01
C LEU A 365 -18.37 -4.30 -8.97
N SER A 366 -17.34 -3.48 -8.76
CA SER A 366 -16.20 -3.37 -9.68
C SER A 366 -15.24 -4.56 -9.58
N TYR A 367 -15.08 -5.12 -8.37
CA TYR A 367 -13.97 -6.04 -8.08
C TYR A 367 -14.39 -7.42 -7.56
N LEU A 368 -15.69 -7.68 -7.33
CA LEU A 368 -16.16 -9.00 -6.87
C LEU A 368 -15.66 -10.14 -7.75
N LYS A 369 -15.74 -10.01 -9.08
CA LYS A 369 -15.26 -11.04 -10.01
C LYS A 369 -13.78 -11.35 -9.81
N ALA A 370 -12.95 -10.31 -9.69
CA ALA A 370 -11.51 -10.49 -9.46
C ALA A 370 -11.22 -11.23 -8.14
N HIS A 371 -12.04 -11.00 -7.09
CA HIS A 371 -11.89 -11.75 -5.85
C HIS A 371 -12.37 -13.19 -5.95
N ILE A 372 -13.46 -13.47 -6.68
CA ILE A 372 -13.93 -14.84 -6.94
C ILE A 372 -12.87 -15.63 -7.72
N ASP A 373 -12.30 -15.05 -8.78
CA ASP A 373 -11.24 -15.67 -9.58
C ASP A 373 -10.00 -15.95 -8.70
N GLY A 374 -9.69 -15.05 -7.76
CA GLY A 374 -8.63 -15.21 -6.77
C GLY A 374 -8.83 -16.38 -5.77
N CYS A 375 -10.06 -16.85 -5.57
CA CYS A 375 -10.37 -18.02 -4.73
C CYS A 375 -9.96 -19.35 -5.37
N CYS A 376 -10.00 -19.42 -6.70
CA CYS A 376 -9.76 -20.64 -7.47
C CYS A 376 -8.27 -20.95 -7.69
N GLY A 377 -7.37 -20.06 -7.27
CA GLY A 377 -5.93 -20.30 -7.35
C GLY A 377 -5.35 -20.22 -8.77
N ASP A 378 -6.07 -19.61 -9.73
CA ASP A 378 -5.51 -19.40 -11.05
C ASP A 378 -4.28 -18.49 -10.96
N THR A 379 -3.14 -19.09 -11.23
CA THR A 379 -1.80 -18.50 -11.37
C THR A 379 -1.71 -17.50 -12.53
N ALA A 380 -2.83 -17.11 -13.15
CA ALA A 380 -2.89 -16.25 -14.32
C ALA A 380 -3.07 -14.75 -14.01
N VAL A 381 -3.34 -14.34 -12.77
CA VAL A 381 -3.59 -12.92 -12.44
C VAL A 381 -2.53 -12.37 -11.47
N LEU A 382 -1.28 -12.39 -11.93
CA LEU A 382 -0.27 -11.38 -11.63
C LEU A 382 -0.20 -10.30 -12.73
N ARG A 383 -1.23 -10.23 -13.57
CA ARG A 383 -1.43 -9.15 -14.51
C ARG A 383 -2.56 -8.29 -13.98
N LEU A 384 -2.20 -7.16 -13.38
CA LEU A 384 -2.73 -5.84 -13.72
C LEU A 384 -1.77 -4.82 -13.10
N THR A 385 -1.18 -4.07 -14.03
CA THR A 385 -0.24 -2.95 -13.92
C THR A 385 -0.76 -1.76 -13.14
#